data_AF-A0A7Y5JJA1-F1
#
_entry.id   AF-A0A7Y5JJA1-F1
#
_cell.length_a   1.000
_cell.length_b   1.000
_cell.length_c   1.000
_cell.angle_alpha   90.00
_cell.angle_beta   90.00
_cell.angle_gamma   90.00
#
_symmetry.space_group_name_H-M   'P 1'
#
loop_
_entity.id
_entity.type
_entity.pdbx_description
1 polymer ?
#
loop_
_entity_poly.entity_id
_entity_poly.type
_entity_poly.pdbx_seq_one_letter_code
_entity_poly.pdbx_strand_id
1 'polypeptide(L)'
;NPRARFVVLRDNDGAPCSELKKRLSEKCPSNRRSLIKIRLVMQMLEAWLLGDPLAVEKAYGVKRQILNRRKFRDPDALANASEELKKLVPGYQKVSGAREIAKHMKIQQNKSRSFKVFWEGLEALVATIVGGQGPEEEE
;
A
#
# COMPACT_ATOMS: atom_id res chain seq x y z
N ASN A 1 5.24 -14.83 -19.73
CA ASN A 1 5.14 -15.61 -18.47
C ASN A 1 3.67 -15.85 -18.13
N PRO A 2 3.11 -17.05 -18.37
CA PRO A 2 1.71 -17.39 -18.11
C PRO A 2 1.36 -17.56 -16.62
N ARG A 3 2.36 -17.83 -15.76
CA ARG A 3 2.19 -17.91 -14.30
C ARG A 3 2.34 -16.55 -13.62
N ALA A 4 2.56 -15.48 -14.39
CA ALA A 4 2.69 -14.13 -13.86
C ALA A 4 1.41 -13.70 -13.14
N ARG A 5 1.61 -13.20 -11.93
CA ARG A 5 0.56 -12.63 -11.09
C ARG A 5 0.76 -11.13 -11.03
N PHE A 6 -0.33 -10.39 -10.99
CA PHE A 6 -0.31 -8.93 -11.02
C PHE A 6 -1.02 -8.38 -9.80
N VAL A 7 -0.42 -7.34 -9.21
CA VAL A 7 -1.12 -6.47 -8.27
C VAL A 7 -1.27 -5.12 -8.94
N VAL A 8 -2.52 -4.70 -9.13
CA VAL A 8 -2.86 -3.36 -9.63
C VAL A 8 -3.13 -2.50 -8.42
N LEU A 9 -2.24 -1.57 -8.15
CA LEU A 9 -2.38 -0.58 -7.09
C LEU A 9 -2.74 0.78 -7.67
N ARG A 10 -3.77 1.42 -7.13
CA ARG A 10 -4.28 2.69 -7.65
C ARG A 10 -4.83 3.57 -6.52
N ASP A 11 -4.44 4.84 -6.51
CA ASP A 11 -5.04 5.85 -5.64
C ASP A 11 -6.50 6.07 -6.02
N ASN A 12 -7.38 6.21 -5.02
CA ASN A 12 -8.79 6.44 -5.31
C ASN A 12 -9.07 7.88 -5.78
N ASP A 13 -8.15 8.82 -5.53
CA ASP A 13 -8.25 10.24 -5.93
C ASP A 13 -9.62 10.86 -5.53
N GLY A 14 -10.19 10.41 -4.40
CA GLY A 14 -11.52 10.82 -3.93
C GLY A 14 -12.73 10.19 -4.66
N ALA A 15 -12.51 9.37 -5.70
CA ALA A 15 -13.58 8.71 -6.42
C ALA A 15 -14.20 7.50 -5.66
N PRO A 16 -15.44 7.12 -5.99
CA PRO A 16 -16.11 5.97 -5.38
C PRO A 16 -15.33 4.67 -5.61
N CYS A 17 -14.96 4.00 -4.52
CA CYS A 17 -14.14 2.79 -4.58
C CYS A 17 -14.81 1.63 -5.34
N SER A 18 -16.15 1.52 -5.27
CA SER A 18 -16.92 0.50 -5.97
C SER A 18 -16.82 0.65 -7.49
N GLU A 19 -17.02 1.86 -7.99
CA GLU A 19 -16.94 2.19 -9.40
C GLU A 19 -15.52 2.03 -9.94
N LEU A 20 -14.52 2.51 -9.20
CA LEU A 20 -13.11 2.33 -9.55
C LEU A 20 -12.73 0.85 -9.65
N LYS A 21 -13.12 0.04 -8.67
CA LYS A 21 -12.86 -1.41 -8.69
C LYS A 21 -13.55 -2.08 -9.87
N LYS A 22 -14.81 -1.73 -10.16
CA LYS A 22 -15.56 -2.25 -11.31
C LYS A 22 -14.82 -1.95 -12.61
N ARG A 23 -14.50 -0.67 -12.85
CA ARG A 23 -13.79 -0.22 -14.06
C ARG A 23 -12.43 -0.86 -14.24
N LEU A 24 -11.66 -1.04 -13.15
CA LEU A 24 -10.37 -1.74 -13.22
C LEU A 24 -10.54 -3.24 -13.50
N SER A 25 -11.57 -3.86 -12.92
CA SER A 25 -11.87 -5.29 -13.12
C SER A 25 -12.33 -5.58 -14.56
N GLU A 26 -13.06 -4.65 -15.19
CA GLU A 26 -13.50 -4.77 -16.58
C GLU A 26 -12.34 -4.74 -17.57
N LYS A 27 -11.24 -4.06 -17.23
CA LYS A 27 -9.99 -4.07 -18.04
C LYS A 27 -9.18 -5.35 -17.87
N CYS A 28 -9.50 -6.18 -16.89
CA CYS A 28 -8.77 -7.41 -16.62
C CYS A 28 -9.32 -8.57 -17.48
N PRO A 29 -8.47 -9.31 -18.19
CA PRO A 29 -8.90 -10.50 -18.92
C PRO A 29 -9.63 -11.48 -18.00
N SER A 30 -10.82 -11.93 -18.41
CA SER A 30 -11.67 -12.83 -17.61
C SER A 30 -10.94 -14.11 -17.20
N ASN A 31 -10.17 -14.69 -18.12
CA ASN A 31 -9.35 -15.89 -17.92
C ASN A 31 -8.15 -15.69 -16.98
N ARG A 32 -7.84 -14.46 -16.57
CA ARG A 32 -6.72 -14.15 -15.65
C ARG A 32 -7.14 -13.44 -14.36
N ARG A 33 -8.44 -13.32 -14.09
CA ARG A 33 -8.94 -12.64 -12.88
C ARG A 33 -8.41 -13.22 -11.57
N SER A 34 -8.19 -14.53 -11.50
CA SER A 34 -7.60 -15.18 -10.32
C SER A 34 -6.15 -14.77 -10.06
N LEU A 35 -5.41 -14.41 -11.13
CA LEU A 35 -4.00 -14.01 -11.10
C LEU A 35 -3.81 -12.50 -10.87
N ILE A 36 -4.90 -11.72 -10.84
CA ILE A 36 -4.86 -10.26 -10.70
C ILE A 36 -5.53 -9.85 -9.40
N LYS A 37 -4.83 -9.05 -8.58
CA LYS A 37 -5.39 -8.42 -7.39
C LYS A 37 -5.44 -6.91 -7.58
N ILE A 38 -6.64 -6.34 -7.55
CA ILE A 38 -6.84 -4.89 -7.55
C ILE A 38 -6.88 -4.41 -6.10
N ARG A 39 -6.07 -3.41 -5.78
CA ARG A 39 -6.02 -2.75 -4.49
C ARG A 39 -6.09 -1.24 -4.68
N LEU A 40 -6.94 -0.62 -3.88
CA LEU A 40 -7.10 0.82 -3.88
C LEU A 40 -6.38 1.38 -2.67
N VAL A 41 -5.62 2.44 -2.90
CA VAL A 41 -5.03 3.29 -1.89
C VAL A 41 -6.02 4.41 -1.63
N MET A 42 -6.25 4.73 -0.36
CA MET A 42 -7.14 5.83 0.00
C MET A 42 -6.38 7.14 -0.03
N GLN A 43 -6.90 8.11 -0.78
CA GLN A 43 -6.34 9.42 -1.07
C GLN A 43 -5.01 9.37 -1.81
N MET A 44 -3.93 8.92 -1.17
CA MET A 44 -2.57 8.95 -1.73
C MET A 44 -1.69 7.87 -1.10
N LEU A 45 -0.73 7.34 -1.86
CA LEU A 45 0.19 6.30 -1.39
C LEU A 45 1.07 6.75 -0.21
N GLU A 46 1.43 8.04 -0.15
CA GLU A 46 2.23 8.59 0.94
C GLU A 46 1.55 8.49 2.31
N ALA A 47 0.22 8.35 2.36
CA ALA A 47 -0.49 8.11 3.61
C ALA A 47 -0.02 6.84 4.32
N TRP A 48 0.36 5.80 3.57
CA TRP A 48 0.84 4.55 4.13
C TRP A 48 2.13 4.73 4.95
N LEU A 49 2.96 5.71 4.59
CA LEU A 49 4.21 6.04 5.29
C LEU A 49 3.93 6.65 6.66
N LEU A 50 2.85 7.42 6.80
CA LEU A 50 2.39 7.99 8.07
C LEU A 50 1.63 6.97 8.93
N GLY A 51 1.29 5.81 8.37
CA GLY A 51 0.59 4.75 9.08
C GLY A 51 1.43 4.06 10.16
N ASP A 52 2.76 4.15 10.11
CA ASP A 52 3.65 3.72 11.18
C ASP A 52 4.46 4.91 11.73
N PRO A 53 3.95 5.61 12.78
CA PRO A 53 4.64 6.72 13.40
C PRO A 53 6.06 6.41 13.90
N LEU A 54 6.31 5.16 14.33
CA LEU A 54 7.64 4.75 14.82
C LEU A 54 8.64 4.65 13.67
N ALA A 55 8.19 4.24 12.47
CA ALA A 55 9.05 4.20 11.30
C ALA A 55 9.51 5.59 10.87
N VAL A 56 8.60 6.57 10.88
CA VAL A 56 8.93 7.97 10.56
C VAL A 56 9.86 8.57 11.60
N GLU A 57 9.62 8.30 12.90
CA GLU A 57 10.51 8.72 13.99
C GLU A 57 11.92 8.15 13.82
N LYS A 58 12.05 6.86 13.48
CA LYS A 58 13.36 6.22 13.25
C LYS A 58 14.09 6.74 12.02
N ALA A 59 13.35 6.99 10.93
CA ALA A 59 13.93 7.46 9.67
C ALA A 59 14.44 8.90 9.76
N TYR A 60 13.75 9.77 10.50
CA TYR A 60 13.96 11.22 10.43
C TYR A 60 14.05 11.94 11.78
N GLY A 61 13.99 11.23 12.91
CA GLY A 61 14.01 11.83 14.25
C GLY A 61 12.76 12.66 14.58
N VAL A 62 11.69 12.50 13.81
CA VAL A 62 10.42 13.20 14.05
C VAL A 62 9.78 12.67 15.33
N LYS A 63 9.57 13.54 16.31
CA LYS A 63 8.94 13.17 17.59
C LYS A 63 7.59 12.49 17.36
N ARG A 64 7.46 11.23 17.77
CA ARG A 64 6.23 10.42 17.60
C ARG A 64 4.96 11.07 18.16
N GLN A 65 5.07 11.92 19.17
CA GLN A 65 3.92 12.66 19.74
C GLN A 65 3.26 13.56 18.70
N ILE A 66 4.01 14.12 17.74
CA ILE A 66 3.47 14.92 16.65
C ILE A 66 2.61 14.04 15.73
N LEU A 67 3.10 12.83 15.43
CA LEU A 67 2.46 11.83 14.58
C LEU A 67 1.26 11.12 15.25
N ASN A 68 1.09 11.27 16.57
CA ASN A 68 -0.07 10.77 17.30
C ASN A 68 -1.22 11.79 17.41
N ARG A 69 -1.06 13.00 16.86
CA ARG A 69 -2.11 14.02 16.83
C ARG A 69 -3.31 13.55 15.99
N ARG A 70 -4.50 14.09 16.28
CA ARG A 70 -5.77 13.73 15.63
C ARG A 70 -5.68 13.64 14.11
N LYS A 71 -4.97 14.58 13.46
CA LYS A 71 -4.80 14.64 12.00
C LYS A 71 -4.12 13.41 11.37
N PHE A 72 -3.30 12.68 12.11
CA PHE A 72 -2.56 11.51 11.63
C PHE A 72 -3.13 10.19 12.13
N ARG A 73 -4.22 10.24 12.91
CA ARG A 73 -4.80 9.04 13.54
C ARG A 73 -5.37 8.06 12.51
N ASP A 74 -5.94 8.60 11.43
CA ASP A 74 -6.37 7.84 10.26
C ASP A 74 -5.58 8.32 9.03
N PRO A 75 -4.55 7.56 8.61
CA PRO A 75 -3.79 7.92 7.42
C PRO A 75 -4.65 7.89 6.15
N ASP A 76 -5.63 6.99 6.05
CA ASP A 76 -6.43 6.82 4.83
C ASP A 76 -7.38 8.00 4.57
N ALA A 77 -7.66 8.81 5.59
CA ALA A 77 -8.42 10.04 5.48
C ALA A 77 -7.55 11.26 5.11
N LEU A 78 -6.22 11.13 5.09
CA LEU A 78 -5.30 12.25 4.95
C LEU A 78 -5.02 12.57 3.47
N ALA A 79 -5.84 13.44 2.89
CA ALA A 79 -5.74 13.87 1.49
C ALA A 79 -4.45 14.62 1.13
N ASN A 80 -3.68 15.07 2.13
CA ASN A 80 -2.45 15.86 1.93
C ASN A 80 -1.21 15.24 2.61
N ALA A 81 -1.19 13.91 2.80
CA ALA A 81 -0.07 13.17 3.40
C ALA A 81 1.33 13.57 2.87
N SER A 82 1.51 13.75 1.56
CA SER A 82 2.80 14.19 1.00
C SER A 82 3.22 15.58 1.47
N GLU A 83 2.29 16.51 1.65
CA GLU A 83 2.59 17.86 2.15
C GLU A 83 2.92 17.80 3.64
N GLU A 84 2.17 17.00 4.40
CA GLU A 84 2.43 16.81 5.82
C GLU A 84 3.81 16.18 6.06
N LEU A 85 4.22 15.22 5.23
CA LEU A 85 5.59 14.68 5.28
C LEU A 85 6.65 15.74 5.02
N LYS A 86 6.44 16.64 4.04
CA LYS A 86 7.35 17.78 3.79
C LYS A 86 7.42 18.77 4.95
N LYS A 87 6.30 18.99 5.64
CA LYS A 87 6.26 19.84 6.85
C LYS A 87 6.98 19.19 8.03
N LEU A 88 6.88 17.87 8.17
CA LEU A 88 7.52 17.11 9.25
C LEU A 88 9.03 16.92 9.03
N VAL A 89 9.42 16.75 7.77
CA VAL A 89 10.79 16.43 7.36
C VAL A 89 11.23 17.45 6.31
N PRO A 90 11.97 18.50 6.71
CA PRO A 90 12.54 19.45 5.78
C PRO A 90 13.40 18.72 4.73
N GLY A 91 13.17 19.02 3.45
CA GLY A 91 13.86 18.35 2.34
C GLY A 91 13.30 16.98 1.95
N TYR A 92 12.15 16.56 2.50
CA TYR A 92 11.50 15.30 2.12
C TYR A 92 11.31 15.17 0.60
N GLN A 93 11.82 14.07 0.05
CA GLN A 93 11.64 13.66 -1.34
C GLN A 93 10.84 12.36 -1.38
N LYS A 94 9.84 12.26 -2.26
CA LYS A 94 8.88 11.14 -2.24
C LYS A 94 9.55 9.77 -2.34
N VAL A 95 10.45 9.59 -3.30
CA VAL A 95 11.06 8.28 -3.57
C VAL A 95 12.08 7.91 -2.49
N SER A 96 13.07 8.76 -2.23
CA SER A 96 14.10 8.46 -1.22
C SER A 96 13.51 8.44 0.19
N GLY A 97 12.52 9.29 0.48
CA GLY A 97 11.87 9.32 1.78
C GLY A 97 10.96 8.14 2.03
N ALA A 98 10.22 7.66 1.02
CA ALA A 98 9.51 6.39 1.13
C ALA A 98 10.48 5.23 1.41
N ARG A 99 11.63 5.19 0.70
CA ARG A 99 12.66 4.16 0.93
C ARG A 99 13.23 4.23 2.34
N GLU A 100 13.49 5.42 2.87
CA GLU A 100 14.05 5.59 4.21
C GLU A 100 13.07 5.12 5.30
N ILE A 101 11.80 5.54 5.20
CA ILE A 101 10.75 5.11 6.14
C ILE A 101 10.51 3.60 6.04
N ALA A 102 10.52 3.04 4.82
CA ALA A 102 10.26 1.62 4.60
C ALA A 102 11.25 0.68 5.32
N LYS A 103 12.52 1.10 5.52
CA LYS A 103 13.52 0.33 6.29
C LYS A 103 13.10 0.05 7.72
N HIS A 104 12.26 0.92 8.30
CA HIS A 104 11.83 0.84 9.68
C HIS A 104 10.37 0.43 9.85
N MET A 105 9.62 0.37 8.74
CA MET A 105 8.18 0.12 8.74
C MET A 105 7.87 -1.29 9.24
N LYS A 106 7.02 -1.35 10.26
CA LYS A 106 6.42 -2.60 10.74
C LYS A 106 5.01 -2.70 10.20
N ILE A 107 4.82 -3.63 9.26
CA ILE A 107 3.55 -3.88 8.57
C ILE A 107 2.39 -4.04 9.57
N GLN A 108 2.59 -4.83 10.63
CA GLN A 108 1.58 -5.11 11.64
C GLN A 108 1.19 -3.88 12.48
N GLN A 109 2.07 -2.87 12.55
CA GLN A 109 1.84 -1.64 13.31
C GLN A 109 1.23 -0.53 12.46
N ASN A 110 1.19 -0.71 11.13
CA ASN A 110 0.67 0.30 10.23
C ASN A 110 -0.84 0.51 10.48
N LYS A 111 -1.28 1.75 10.66
CA LYS A 111 -2.67 2.12 10.99
C LYS A 111 -3.56 2.30 9.76
N SER A 112 -2.99 2.42 8.57
CA SER A 112 -3.77 2.52 7.32
C SER A 112 -4.51 1.20 7.06
N ARG A 113 -5.83 1.27 6.91
CA ARG A 113 -6.65 0.09 6.57
C ARG A 113 -6.39 -0.33 5.13
N SER A 114 -6.23 0.63 4.22
CA SER A 114 -5.94 0.36 2.81
C SER A 114 -4.59 -0.31 2.60
N PHE A 115 -3.57 0.07 3.38
CA PHE A 115 -2.29 -0.63 3.45
C PHE A 115 -2.44 -2.09 3.92
N LYS A 116 -3.19 -2.34 5.01
CA LYS A 116 -3.42 -3.71 5.50
C LYS A 116 -4.14 -4.58 4.47
N VAL A 117 -5.17 -4.05 3.81
CA VAL A 117 -5.90 -4.76 2.75
C VAL A 117 -5.00 -5.06 1.54
N PHE A 118 -4.09 -4.14 1.20
CA PHE A 118 -3.06 -4.39 0.20
C PHE A 118 -2.14 -5.53 0.63
N TRP A 119 -1.60 -5.47 1.85
CA TRP A 119 -0.70 -6.48 2.40
C TRP A 119 -1.34 -7.88 2.44
N GLU A 120 -2.54 -8.00 3.03
CA GLU A 120 -3.31 -9.25 3.06
C GLU A 120 -3.55 -9.81 1.65
N GLY A 121 -3.82 -8.91 0.69
CA GLY A 121 -3.99 -9.27 -0.72
C GLY A 121 -2.71 -9.79 -1.38
N LEU A 122 -1.58 -9.21 -1.03
CA LEU A 122 -0.27 -9.61 -1.52
C LEU A 122 0.14 -10.96 -0.92
N GLU A 123 -0.01 -11.15 0.39
CA GLU A 123 0.25 -12.43 1.05
C GLU A 123 -0.58 -13.56 0.46
N ALA A 124 -1.89 -13.34 0.27
CA ALA A 124 -2.77 -14.30 -0.36
C ALA A 124 -2.32 -14.64 -1.78
N LEU A 125 -1.88 -13.64 -2.56
CA LEU A 125 -1.40 -13.85 -3.93
C LEU A 125 -0.10 -14.66 -3.94
N VAL A 126 0.84 -14.38 -3.04
CA VAL A 126 2.11 -15.10 -2.91
C VAL A 126 1.88 -16.54 -2.45
N ALA A 127 0.96 -16.79 -1.52
CA ALA A 127 0.62 -18.14 -1.08
C ALA A 127 0.17 -19.03 -2.26
N THR A 128 -0.55 -18.48 -3.25
CA THR A 128 -0.92 -19.24 -4.47
C THR A 128 0.27 -19.59 -5.36
N ILE A 129 1.42 -18.92 -5.21
CA ILE A 129 2.66 -19.25 -5.93
C ILE A 129 3.34 -20.44 -5.26
N VAL A 130 3.47 -20.36 -3.94
CA VAL A 130 4.24 -21.33 -3.14
C VAL A 130 3.49 -22.66 -2.99
N GLY A 131 2.16 -22.65 -2.89
CA GLY A 131 1.34 -23.87 -2.82
C GLY A 131 1.07 -24.56 -4.17
N GLY A 132 1.63 -24.06 -5.28
CA GLY A 132 1.35 -24.52 -6.65
C GLY A 132 2.48 -25.29 -7.34
N GLN A 133 3.48 -25.77 -6.59
CA GLN A 133 4.45 -26.75 -7.10
C GLN A 133 3.91 -28.17 -6.86
N GLY A 134 2.96 -28.61 -7.70
CA GLY A 134 2.63 -30.01 -7.99
C GLY A 134 3.12 -30.35 -9.41
N PRO A 135 3.33 -31.63 -9.74
CA PRO A 135 4.40 -32.07 -10.63
C PRO A 135 4.33 -31.46 -12.03
N GLU A 136 5.50 -31.22 -12.61
CA GLU A 136 5.66 -31.02 -14.04
C GLU A 136 5.03 -32.22 -14.75
N GLU A 137 3.96 -31.97 -15.51
CA GLU A 137 3.45 -32.93 -16.49
C GLU A 137 4.52 -33.07 -17.56
N GLU A 138 5.25 -34.19 -17.51
CA GLU A 138 5.85 -34.82 -18.68
C GLU A 138 4.74 -35.17 -19.67
N GLU A 139 4.78 -34.58 -20.86
CA GLU A 139 4.33 -35.20 -22.11
C GLU A 139 5.18 -34.67 -23.29
#